data_AF-A0A6L9JNJ7-F1
#
_entry.id   AF-A0A6L9JNJ7-F1
#
_cell.length_a   1.000
_cell.length_b   1.000
_cell.length_c   1.000
_cell.angle_alpha   90.00
_cell.angle_beta   90.00
_cell.angle_gamma   90.00
#
_symmetry.space_group_name_H-M   'P 1'
#
loop_
_entity.id
_entity.type
_entity.pdbx_description
1 polymer ?
#
loop_
_entity_poly.entity_id
_entity_poly.type
_entity_poly.pdbx_seq_one_letter_code
_entity_poly.pdbx_strand_id
1 'polypeptide(L)' 'MKQVKHVQRSRIPRGVVSKNPVPIRLSPDERLELEILAEKEGRSLSSMARLVHLAGMVAIESELQAD' A
#
# COMPACT_ATOMS: atom_id res chain seq x y z
N MET A 1 -26.34 -11.58 -32.46
CA MET A 1 -26.23 -11.76 -30.99
C MET A 1 -25.74 -10.46 -30.38
N LYS A 2 -26.41 -9.93 -29.33
CA LYS A 2 -25.97 -8.68 -28.66
C LYS A 2 -25.02 -9.06 -27.53
N GLN A 3 -23.78 -8.60 -27.60
CA GLN A 3 -22.75 -8.86 -26.59
C GLN A 3 -23.10 -8.11 -25.30
N VAL A 4 -23.13 -8.84 -24.18
CA VAL A 4 -23.42 -8.25 -22.86
C VAL A 4 -22.22 -7.38 -22.44
N LYS A 5 -22.45 -6.09 -22.25
CA LYS A 5 -21.42 -5.17 -21.71
C LYS A 5 -21.20 -5.47 -20.23
N HIS A 6 -20.15 -6.20 -19.92
CA HIS A 6 -19.67 -6.28 -18.53
C HIS A 6 -19.10 -4.93 -18.12
N VAL A 7 -19.80 -4.25 -17.21
CA VAL A 7 -19.30 -3.04 -16.56
C VAL A 7 -18.10 -3.43 -15.71
N GLN A 8 -16.89 -3.05 -16.12
CA GLN A 8 -15.70 -3.26 -15.32
C GLN A 8 -15.80 -2.43 -14.04
N ARG A 9 -16.09 -3.09 -12.91
CA ARG A 9 -16.00 -2.47 -11.60
C ARG A 9 -14.54 -2.48 -11.16
N SER A 10 -13.99 -1.28 -10.94
CA SER A 10 -12.67 -1.12 -10.33
C SER A 10 -12.64 -1.86 -8.99
N ARG A 11 -11.57 -2.63 -8.76
CA ARG A 11 -11.29 -3.28 -7.47
C ARG A 11 -10.64 -2.33 -6.47
N ILE A 12 -10.42 -1.08 -6.84
CA ILE A 12 -9.75 -0.09 -6.01
C ILE A 12 -10.78 0.59 -5.11
N PRO A 13 -10.53 0.70 -3.79
CA PRO A 13 -11.43 1.41 -2.90
C PRO A 13 -11.61 2.87 -3.33
N ARG A 14 -12.85 3.34 -3.35
CA ARG A 14 -13.17 4.74 -3.67
C ARG A 14 -12.49 5.66 -2.65
N GLY A 15 -11.80 6.69 -3.14
CA GLY A 15 -11.11 7.68 -2.30
C GLY A 15 -9.64 7.37 -1.96
N VAL A 16 -9.12 6.18 -2.31
CA VAL A 16 -7.71 5.81 -2.05
C VAL A 16 -6.77 6.25 -3.18
N VAL A 17 -7.30 6.45 -4.39
CA VAL A 17 -6.54 6.97 -5.53
C VAL A 17 -6.49 8.49 -5.44
N SER A 18 -5.43 9.04 -4.83
CA SER A 18 -5.08 10.43 -5.10
C SER A 18 -4.65 10.51 -6.58
N LYS A 19 -4.99 11.62 -7.25
CA LYS A 19 -4.51 11.84 -8.64
C LYS A 19 -2.98 11.83 -8.74
N ASN A 20 -2.29 12.09 -7.61
CA ASN A 20 -0.84 12.23 -7.53
C ASN A 20 -0.29 11.32 -6.41
N PRO A 21 0.07 10.06 -6.71
CA PRO A 21 0.70 9.20 -5.72
C PRO A 21 2.07 9.74 -5.32
N VAL A 22 2.47 9.54 -4.06
CA VAL A 22 3.83 9.84 -3.59
C VAL A 22 4.68 8.59 -3.81
N PRO A 23 5.65 8.59 -4.75
CA PRO A 23 6.53 7.46 -4.94
C PRO A 23 7.57 7.40 -3.81
N ILE A 24 7.72 6.23 -3.20
CA ILE A 24 8.79 5.95 -2.23
C ILE A 24 9.91 5.22 -2.98
N ARG A 25 11.13 5.73 -2.88
CA ARG A 25 12.32 5.01 -3.37
C ARG A 25 12.85 4.14 -2.26
N LEU A 26 12.99 2.85 -2.54
CA LEU A 26 13.61 1.88 -1.65
C LEU A 26 14.96 1.50 -2.24
N SER A 27 15.94 1.31 -1.36
CA SER A 27 17.16 0.59 -1.69
C SER A 27 16.83 -0.87 -2.06
N PRO A 28 17.76 -1.60 -2.70
CA PRO A 28 17.55 -3.02 -2.99
C PRO A 28 17.24 -3.86 -1.74
N ASP A 29 17.91 -3.56 -0.62
CA ASP A 29 17.75 -4.29 0.63
C ASP A 29 16.40 -3.98 1.29
N GLU A 30 16.02 -2.69 1.36
CA GLU A 30 14.71 -2.27 1.87
C GLU A 30 13.56 -2.89 1.08
N ARG A 31 13.73 -3.00 -0.24
CA ARG A 31 12.75 -3.64 -1.12
C ARG A 31 12.65 -5.15 -0.82
N LEU A 32 13.78 -5.83 -0.68
CA LEU A 32 13.82 -7.27 -0.40
C LEU A 32 13.14 -7.59 0.94
N GLU A 33 13.41 -6.82 1.98
CA GLU A 33 12.75 -6.96 3.28
C GLU A 33 11.23 -6.83 3.16
N LEU A 34 10.76 -5.84 2.40
CA LEU A 34 9.34 -5.63 2.18
C LEU A 34 8.70 -6.78 1.37
N GLU A 35 9.41 -7.33 0.38
CA GLU A 35 8.96 -8.49 -0.40
C GLU A 35 8.80 -9.73 0.48
N ILE A 36 9.77 -10.01 1.36
CA ILE A 36 9.71 -11.11 2.33
C ILE A 36 8.51 -10.94 3.28
N LEU A 37 8.26 -9.73 3.79
CA LEU A 37 7.10 -9.47 4.63
C LEU A 37 5.78 -9.66 3.87
N ALA A 38 5.70 -9.17 2.63
CA ALA A 38 4.51 -9.31 1.81
C ALA A 38 4.18 -10.78 1.51
N GLU A 39 5.19 -11.60 1.22
CA GLU A 39 5.05 -13.03 0.99
C GLU A 39 4.56 -13.75 2.25
N LYS A 40 5.17 -13.48 3.41
CA LYS A 40 4.78 -14.06 4.71
C LYS A 40 3.31 -13.77 5.05
N GLU A 41 2.82 -12.59 4.71
CA GLU A 41 1.45 -12.15 4.97
C GLU A 41 0.46 -12.47 3.84
N GLY A 42 0.93 -13.05 2.72
CA GLY A 42 0.09 -13.36 1.56
C GLY A 42 -0.54 -12.12 0.89
N ARG A 43 0.18 -10.99 0.88
CA ARG A 43 -0.30 -9.69 0.39
C ARG A 43 0.52 -9.21 -0.82
N SER A 44 -0.05 -8.27 -1.59
CA SER A 44 0.74 -7.57 -2.60
C SER A 44 1.78 -6.65 -1.98
N LEU A 45 2.88 -6.43 -2.68
CA LEU A 45 3.95 -5.52 -2.24
C LEU A 45 3.43 -4.10 -1.96
N SER A 46 2.53 -3.59 -2.80
CA SER A 46 1.90 -2.28 -2.62
C SER A 46 0.99 -2.22 -1.38
N SER A 47 0.27 -3.30 -1.08
CA SER A 47 -0.53 -3.39 0.14
C SER A 47 0.37 -3.44 1.37
N MET A 48 1.48 -4.17 1.31
CA MET A 48 2.44 -4.27 2.41
C MET A 48 3.14 -2.93 2.65
N ALA A 49 3.61 -2.26 1.60
CA ALA A 49 4.18 -0.91 1.68
C ALA A 49 3.25 0.07 2.42
N ARG A 50 1.95 0.03 2.11
CA ARG A 50 0.96 0.88 2.76
C ARG A 50 0.79 0.55 4.24
N LEU A 51 0.79 -0.74 4.62
CA LEU A 51 0.68 -1.15 6.02
C LEU A 51 1.90 -0.71 6.83
N VAL A 52 3.11 -0.91 6.29
CA VAL A 52 4.36 -0.46 6.92
C VAL A 52 4.36 1.05 7.11
N HIS A 53 3.96 1.81 6.09
CA HIS A 53 3.86 3.27 6.19
C HIS A 53 2.89 3.70 7.32
N LEU A 54 1.70 3.10 7.37
CA LEU A 54 0.72 3.43 8.42
C LEU A 54 1.22 3.06 9.82
N ALA A 55 1.87 1.92 9.98
CA ALA A 55 2.46 1.51 11.25
C ALA A 55 3.56 2.49 11.70
N GLY A 56 4.42 2.93 10.77
CA GLY A 56 5.46 3.93 11.04
C GLY A 56 4.87 5.28 11.45
N MET A 57 3.79 5.73 10.82
CA MET A 57 3.11 6.98 11.20
C MET A 57 2.59 6.94 12.64
N VAL A 58 1.98 5.82 13.06
CA VAL A 58 1.49 5.65 14.43
C VAL A 58 2.64 5.68 15.44
N ALA A 59 3.77 5.06 15.13
CA ALA A 59 4.95 5.08 15.98
C ALA A 59 5.49 6.51 16.16
N ILE A 60 5.65 7.25 15.06
CA ILE A 60 6.12 8.65 15.07
C ILE A 60 5.16 9.56 15.87
N GLU A 61 3.85 9.44 15.64
CA GLU A 61 2.85 10.21 16.38
C GLU A 61 2.90 9.93 17.88
N SER A 62 3.17 8.66 18.26
CA SER A 62 3.29 8.27 19.68
C SER A 62 4.54 8.86 20.33
N GLU A 63 5.66 8.93 19.61
CA GLU A 63 6.89 9.57 20.08
C GLU A 63 6.70 11.08 20.28
N LEU A 64 6.03 11.76 19.34
CA LEU A 64 5.78 13.20 19.39
C LEU A 64 4.80 13.63 20.50
N GLN A 65 3.96 12.73 21.00
CA GLN A 65 3.02 13.00 22.10
C GLN A 65 3.62 12.74 23.49
N ALA A 66 4.78 12.09 23.55
CA ALA A 66 5.48 11.78 24.80
C ALA A 66 6.43 12.91 25.25
N ASP A 67 6.71 13.88 24.38
CA ASP A 67 7.48 15.11 24.63
C ASP A 67 6.56 16.31 24.96
#